data_AF-A0A258GES0-F1
#
_entry.id   AF-A0A258GES0-F1
#
_cell.length_a   1.000
_cell.length_b   1.000
_cell.length_c   1.000
_cell.angle_alpha   90.00
_cell.angle_beta   90.00
_cell.angle_gamma   90.00
#
_symmetry.space_group_name_H-M   'P 1'
#
loop_
_entity.id
_entity.type
_entity.pdbx_description
1 polymer ?
#
loop_
_entity_poly.entity_id
_entity_poly.type
_entity_poly.pdbx_seq_one_letter_code
_entity_poly.pdbx_strand_id
1 'polypeptide(L)'
;MTYNHWVGISGRVLADTYSARAGFSEHQTGLAIDVSAPGCYLDCFGSTTQYRWLKQNAADYGFILRYPAGSESATGYSAEQWHWRYVGRDIALSMKERGIVTLEEYWEMAGGDYRVK
;
A
#
# COMPACT_ATOMS: atom_id res chain seq x y z
N MET A 1 7.15 -9.95 9.00
CA MET A 1 7.52 -11.29 8.47
C MET A 1 7.94 -11.14 7.01
N THR A 2 8.85 -11.98 6.51
CA THR A 2 9.38 -11.85 5.13
C THR A 2 8.75 -12.83 4.16
N TYR A 3 8.87 -12.61 2.85
CA TYR A 3 8.32 -13.46 1.79
C TYR A 3 8.49 -14.97 1.97
N ASN A 4 9.71 -15.45 2.30
CA ASN A 4 9.96 -16.89 2.46
C ASN A 4 9.13 -17.53 3.58
N HIS A 5 8.79 -16.77 4.61
CA HIS A 5 7.90 -17.23 5.68
C HIS A 5 6.48 -17.47 5.13
N TRP A 6 5.95 -16.51 4.37
CA TRP A 6 4.61 -16.60 3.79
C TRP A 6 4.51 -17.67 2.70
N VAL A 7 5.56 -17.89 1.91
CA VAL A 7 5.63 -19.03 0.99
C VAL A 7 5.48 -20.35 1.74
N GLY A 8 6.09 -20.49 2.92
CA GLY A 8 5.96 -21.68 3.76
C GLY A 8 4.56 -21.88 4.35
N ILE A 9 3.82 -20.81 4.60
CA ILE A 9 2.48 -20.85 5.21
C ILE A 9 1.38 -21.07 4.18
N SER A 10 1.39 -20.29 3.09
CA SER A 10 0.26 -20.23 2.14
C SER A 10 0.64 -20.65 0.71
N GLY A 11 1.89 -21.01 0.48
CA GLY A 11 2.42 -21.22 -0.87
C GLY A 11 2.68 -19.93 -1.64
N ARG A 12 3.38 -20.07 -2.77
CA ARG A 12 3.91 -18.94 -3.56
C ARG A 12 2.82 -18.03 -4.12
N VAL A 13 1.73 -18.60 -4.65
CA VAL A 13 0.68 -17.83 -5.32
C VAL A 13 0.05 -16.82 -4.37
N LEU A 14 -0.27 -17.24 -3.15
CA LEU A 14 -0.84 -16.36 -2.13
C LEU A 14 0.22 -15.41 -1.55
N ALA A 15 1.44 -15.90 -1.29
CA ALA A 15 2.52 -15.05 -0.78
C ALA A 15 2.90 -13.92 -1.76
N ASP A 16 2.72 -14.10 -3.07
CA ASP A 16 2.97 -13.07 -4.09
C ASP A 16 1.96 -11.90 -4.03
N THR A 17 0.80 -12.05 -3.37
CA THR A 17 -0.24 -10.99 -3.36
C THR A 17 -0.23 -10.08 -2.14
N TYR A 18 0.21 -10.58 -0.97
CA TYR A 18 0.22 -9.82 0.29
C TYR A 18 1.61 -9.76 0.95
N SER A 19 2.62 -10.34 0.30
CA SER A 19 4.02 -10.12 0.62
C SER A 19 4.77 -9.80 -0.67
N ALA A 20 5.91 -9.13 -0.54
CA ALA A 20 6.73 -8.79 -1.69
C ALA A 20 7.96 -9.69 -1.77
N ARG A 21 8.31 -10.15 -2.98
CA ARG A 21 9.64 -10.73 -3.23
C ARG A 21 10.71 -9.70 -2.88
N ALA A 22 11.90 -10.15 -2.45
CA ALA A 22 13.01 -9.24 -2.17
C ALA A 22 13.34 -8.39 -3.40
N GLY A 23 13.52 -7.07 -3.22
CA GLY A 23 13.70 -6.12 -4.31
C GLY A 23 12.41 -5.55 -4.91
N PHE A 24 11.22 -6.05 -4.51
CA PHE A 24 9.92 -5.59 -5.01
C PHE A 24 9.08 -4.88 -3.93
N SER A 25 9.58 -4.75 -2.71
CA SER A 25 8.87 -4.12 -1.59
C SER A 25 9.15 -2.62 -1.50
N GLU A 26 8.11 -1.80 -1.36
CA GLU A 26 8.28 -0.36 -1.09
C GLU A 26 8.92 -0.09 0.28
N HIS A 27 8.79 -0.98 1.27
CA HIS A 27 9.47 -0.87 2.56
C HIS A 27 10.99 -0.77 2.44
N GLN A 28 11.58 -1.36 1.38
CA GLN A 28 13.02 -1.28 1.11
C GLN A 28 13.48 0.14 0.76
N THR A 29 12.58 1.03 0.33
CA THR A 29 12.90 2.43 0.03
C THR A 29 13.08 3.29 1.28
N GLY A 30 12.59 2.83 2.45
CA GLY A 30 12.49 3.63 3.67
C GLY A 30 11.39 4.69 3.64
N LEU A 31 10.51 4.68 2.62
CA LEU A 31 9.42 5.65 2.45
C LEU A 31 8.02 5.05 2.66
N ALA A 32 7.92 3.76 2.95
CA ALA A 32 6.66 3.10 3.29
C ALA A 32 6.63 2.74 4.78
N ILE A 33 5.44 2.85 5.38
CA ILE A 33 5.20 2.48 6.78
C ILE A 33 3.89 1.70 6.90
N ASP A 34 3.89 0.71 7.77
CA ASP A 34 2.68 0.02 8.21
C ASP A 34 2.21 0.62 9.54
N VAL A 35 0.94 1.00 9.64
CA VAL A 35 0.36 1.66 10.82
C VAL A 35 -0.65 0.75 11.50
N SER A 36 -0.62 0.71 12.83
CA SER A 36 -1.56 -0.02 13.67
C SER A 36 -2.30 0.91 14.63
N ALA A 37 -3.34 0.39 15.29
CA ALA A 37 -4.05 1.06 16.37
C ALA A 37 -4.03 0.19 17.65
N PRO A 38 -4.29 0.75 18.84
CA PRO A 38 -4.40 -0.05 20.06
C PRO A 38 -5.41 -1.19 19.89
N GLY A 39 -4.96 -2.43 20.14
CA GLY A 39 -5.80 -3.63 20.00
C GLY A 39 -6.10 -4.05 18.57
N CYS A 40 -5.49 -3.41 17.57
CA CYS A 40 -5.74 -3.72 16.17
C CYS A 40 -4.48 -3.59 15.31
N TYR A 41 -4.06 -4.72 14.72
CA TYR A 41 -2.91 -4.82 13.85
C TYR A 41 -3.37 -5.24 12.44
N LEU A 42 -2.89 -4.53 11.42
CA LEU A 42 -3.13 -4.86 10.00
C LEU A 42 -4.62 -4.87 9.61
N ASP A 43 -5.21 -6.03 9.29
CA ASP A 43 -6.52 -6.16 8.62
C ASP A 43 -7.69 -5.43 9.29
N CYS A 44 -7.69 -5.34 10.62
CA CYS A 44 -8.75 -4.63 11.34
C CYS A 44 -8.59 -3.09 11.25
N PHE A 45 -7.44 -2.59 10.79
CA PHE A 45 -7.05 -1.18 10.93
C PHE A 45 -8.03 -0.24 10.21
N GLY A 46 -8.58 -0.65 9.08
CA GLY A 46 -9.55 0.17 8.33
C GLY A 46 -10.85 0.48 9.07
N SER A 47 -11.15 -0.25 10.14
CA SER A 47 -12.33 0.01 10.99
C SER A 47 -12.07 1.06 12.09
N THR A 48 -10.81 1.48 12.27
CA THR A 48 -10.39 2.31 13.40
C THR A 48 -10.64 3.81 13.17
N THR A 49 -10.65 4.59 14.25
CA THR A 49 -10.67 6.07 14.16
C THR A 49 -9.36 6.61 13.57
N GLN A 50 -8.23 5.94 13.83
CA GLN A 50 -6.91 6.31 13.31
C GLN A 50 -6.84 6.18 11.79
N TYR A 51 -7.38 5.09 11.22
CA TYR A 51 -7.48 4.96 9.77
C TYR A 51 -8.36 6.04 9.15
N ARG A 52 -9.52 6.34 9.76
CA ARG A 52 -10.39 7.45 9.30
C ARG A 52 -9.66 8.78 9.32
N TRP A 53 -8.86 9.05 10.36
CA TRP A 53 -8.04 10.25 10.44
C TRP A 53 -6.99 10.28 9.33
N LEU A 54 -6.25 9.19 9.09
CA LEU A 54 -5.25 9.13 8.03
C LEU A 54 -5.87 9.31 6.64
N LYS A 55 -7.02 8.70 6.35
CA LYS A 55 -7.72 8.90 5.07
C LYS A 55 -8.07 10.36 4.79
N GLN A 56 -8.25 11.18 5.82
CA GLN A 56 -8.56 12.60 5.69
C GLN A 56 -7.29 13.47 5.68
N ASN A 57 -6.28 13.13 6.48
CA ASN A 57 -5.17 14.04 6.80
C ASN A 57 -3.81 13.62 6.23
N ALA A 58 -3.60 12.35 5.86
CA ALA A 58 -2.28 11.84 5.49
C ALA A 58 -1.60 12.62 4.35
N ALA A 59 -2.40 13.09 3.38
CA ALA A 59 -1.90 13.88 2.26
C ALA A 59 -1.25 15.21 2.70
N ASP A 60 -1.74 15.82 3.78
CA ASP A 60 -1.18 17.07 4.31
C ASP A 60 0.26 16.87 4.84
N TYR A 61 0.61 15.61 5.17
CA TYR A 61 1.93 15.17 5.61
C TYR A 61 2.72 14.45 4.52
N GLY A 62 2.21 14.40 3.28
CA GLY A 62 2.88 13.78 2.14
C GLY A 62 2.72 12.26 2.04
N PHE A 63 1.74 11.68 2.74
CA PHE A 63 1.45 10.25 2.69
C PHE A 63 0.17 9.94 1.91
N ILE A 64 0.18 8.78 1.24
CA ILE A 64 -0.99 8.21 0.57
C ILE A 64 -1.25 6.78 1.07
N LEU A 65 -2.51 6.33 1.01
CA LEU A 65 -2.83 4.91 1.16
C LEU A 65 -2.35 4.19 -0.10
N ARG A 66 -1.32 3.35 0.01
CA ARG A 66 -0.58 2.87 -1.18
C ARG A 66 -1.31 1.79 -1.96
N TYR A 67 -2.03 0.92 -1.26
CA TYR A 67 -2.77 -0.21 -1.84
C TYR A 67 -4.26 -0.13 -1.46
N PRO A 68 -5.04 0.75 -2.11
CA PRO A 68 -6.49 0.84 -1.89
C PRO A 68 -7.20 -0.43 -2.39
N ALA A 69 -8.33 -0.75 -1.76
CA ALA A 69 -9.21 -1.82 -2.23
C ALA A 69 -9.76 -1.52 -3.63
N GLY A 70 -9.77 -2.52 -4.50
CA GLY A 70 -10.22 -2.40 -5.90
C GLY A 70 -9.15 -1.87 -6.86
N SER A 71 -7.90 -1.69 -6.40
CA SER A 71 -6.76 -1.25 -7.21
C SER A 71 -5.69 -2.33 -7.39
N GLU A 72 -6.02 -3.60 -7.13
CA GLU A 72 -5.08 -4.72 -7.14
C GLU A 72 -4.53 -4.98 -8.55
N SER A 73 -5.33 -4.79 -9.60
CA SER A 73 -4.89 -4.95 -10.99
C SER A 73 -3.86 -3.90 -11.41
N ALA A 74 -3.98 -2.68 -10.88
CA ALA A 74 -3.04 -1.59 -11.15
C ALA A 74 -1.77 -1.75 -10.29
N THR A 75 -1.92 -2.02 -9.00
CA THR A 75 -0.80 -2.01 -8.06
C THR A 75 -0.03 -3.33 -7.99
N GLY A 76 -0.69 -4.45 -8.30
CA GLY A 76 -0.14 -5.81 -8.15
C GLY A 76 -0.20 -6.38 -6.73
N TYR A 77 -0.72 -5.62 -5.77
CA TYR A 77 -0.81 -6.02 -4.35
C TYR A 77 -2.27 -6.06 -3.90
N SER A 78 -2.56 -6.95 -2.95
CA SER A 78 -3.84 -6.95 -2.23
C SER A 78 -4.03 -5.65 -1.44
N ALA A 79 -5.27 -5.29 -1.15
CA ALA A 79 -5.56 -4.09 -0.38
C ALA A 79 -4.90 -4.13 1.01
N GLU A 80 -4.14 -3.09 1.36
CA GLU A 80 -3.46 -2.97 2.66
C GLU A 80 -3.88 -1.67 3.34
N GLN A 81 -4.87 -1.74 4.23
CA GLN A 81 -5.43 -0.57 4.91
C GLN A 81 -4.42 0.14 5.83
N TRP A 82 -3.39 -0.58 6.24
CA TRP A 82 -2.31 -0.13 7.12
C TRP A 82 -1.10 0.43 6.37
N HIS A 83 -0.99 0.27 5.05
CA HIS A 83 0.21 0.61 4.30
C HIS A 83 0.17 2.04 3.74
N TRP A 84 1.06 2.89 4.23
CA TRP A 84 1.13 4.30 3.84
C TRP A 84 2.48 4.63 3.23
N ARG A 85 2.45 5.26 2.04
CA ARG A 85 3.64 5.61 1.27
C ARG A 85 3.86 7.12 1.28
N TYR A 86 5.06 7.55 1.67
CA TYR A 86 5.50 8.92 1.53
C TYR A 86 5.88 9.23 0.08
N VAL A 87 5.30 10.29 -0.46
CA VAL A 87 5.52 10.80 -1.83
C VAL A 87 5.83 12.30 -1.86
N GLY A 88 5.91 12.94 -0.68
CA GLY A 88 5.99 14.39 -0.57
C GLY A 88 4.60 15.06 -0.58
N ARG A 89 4.53 16.23 0.04
CA ARG A 89 3.26 16.94 0.28
C ARG A 89 2.55 17.34 -1.01
N ASP A 90 3.28 17.89 -1.97
CA ASP A 90 2.69 18.41 -3.21
C ASP A 90 2.06 17.30 -4.06
N ILE A 91 2.73 16.14 -4.17
CA ILE A 91 2.21 14.98 -4.89
C ILE A 91 0.98 14.41 -4.18
N ALA A 92 1.07 14.19 -2.86
CA ALA A 92 -0.04 13.62 -2.11
C ALA A 92 -1.30 14.49 -2.15
N LEU A 93 -1.13 15.82 -2.04
CA LEU A 93 -2.23 16.78 -2.20
C LEU A 93 -2.79 16.77 -3.64
N SER A 94 -1.93 16.78 -4.65
CA SER A 94 -2.34 16.71 -6.06
C SER A 94 -3.16 15.45 -6.36
N MET A 95 -2.75 14.29 -5.86
CA MET A 95 -3.51 13.04 -6.00
C MET A 95 -4.88 13.14 -5.32
N LYS A 96 -4.93 13.67 -4.09
CA LYS A 96 -6.17 13.85 -3.33
C LYS A 96 -7.14 14.80 -4.03
N GLU A 97 -6.67 15.92 -4.55
CA GLU A 97 -7.49 16.92 -5.27
C GLU A 97 -8.04 16.38 -6.60
N ARG A 98 -7.24 15.59 -7.32
CA ARG A 98 -7.62 14.99 -8.61
C ARG A 98 -8.43 13.71 -8.48
N GLY A 99 -8.55 13.15 -7.27
CA GLY A 99 -9.20 11.87 -7.04
C GLY A 99 -8.44 10.66 -7.57
N ILE A 100 -7.13 10.79 -7.81
CA ILE A 100 -6.27 9.71 -8.29
C ILE A 100 -5.85 8.85 -7.09
N VAL A 101 -6.04 7.53 -7.20
CA VAL A 101 -5.92 6.62 -6.06
C VAL A 101 -4.67 5.76 -6.07
N THR A 102 -3.93 5.70 -7.18
CA THR A 102 -2.68 4.94 -7.30
C THR A 102 -1.55 5.77 -7.89
N LEU A 103 -0.30 5.37 -7.60
CA LEU A 103 0.88 6.00 -8.21
C LEU A 103 1.05 5.60 -9.68
N GLU A 104 0.62 4.38 -10.00
CA GLU A 104 0.56 3.85 -11.35
C GLU A 104 -0.29 4.75 -12.26
N GLU A 105 -1.49 5.11 -11.82
CA GLU A 105 -2.36 6.06 -12.52
C GLU A 105 -1.76 7.48 -12.54
N TYR A 106 -1.21 7.95 -11.41
CA TYR A 106 -0.68 9.32 -11.29
C TYR A 106 0.49 9.60 -12.24
N TRP A 107 1.37 8.62 -12.44
CA TRP A 107 2.56 8.73 -13.30
C TRP A 107 2.42 8.02 -14.64
N GLU A 108 1.24 7.49 -14.98
CA GLU A 108 1.01 6.70 -16.19
C GLU A 108 2.01 5.56 -16.35
N MET A 109 2.36 4.90 -15.25
CA MET A 109 3.34 3.83 -15.22
C MET A 109 2.67 2.46 -15.07
N ALA A 110 3.30 1.45 -15.67
CA ALA A 110 2.85 0.07 -15.51
C ALA A 110 3.09 -0.43 -14.08
N GLY A 111 2.09 -1.11 -13.52
CA GLY A 111 2.21 -1.94 -12.32
C GLY A 111 1.69 -3.35 -12.60
N GLY A 112 0.97 -3.94 -11.65
CA GLY A 112 0.41 -5.29 -11.76
C GLY A 112 1.34 -6.41 -11.30
N ASP A 113 0.93 -7.66 -11.55
CA ASP A 113 1.66 -8.86 -11.10
C ASP A 113 3.00 -9.04 -11.84
N TYR A 114 3.94 -9.78 -11.22
CA TYR A 114 5.25 -10.14 -11.73
C TYR A 114 5.24 -10.78 -13.14
N ARG A 115 4.10 -11.31 -13.57
CA ARG A 115 3.91 -12.02 -14.85
C ARG A 115 3.43 -11.11 -15.97
N VAL A 116 3.05 -9.87 -15.67
CA VAL A 116 2.68 -8.87 -16.68
C VAL A 116 3.97 -8.20 -17.15
N LYS A 117 4.68 -8.88 -18.05
CA LYS A 117 5.68 -8.32 -18.96
C LYS A 117 5.43 -8.86 -20.35
#